data_AF-I1YLS5-F1
#
_entry.id   AF-I1YLS5-F1
#
_cell.length_a   1.000
_cell.length_b   1.000
_cell.length_c   1.000
_cell.angle_alpha   90.00
_cell.angle_beta   90.00
_cell.angle_gamma   90.00
#
_symmetry.space_group_name_H-M   'P 1'
#
loop_
_entity.id
_entity.type
_entity.pdbx_description
1 polymer ?
#
loop_
_entity_poly.entity_id
_entity_poly.type
_entity_poly.pdbx_seq_one_letter_code
_entity_poly.pdbx_strand_id
1 'polypeptide(L)' 'MAKEADKSQRHDGVIVHADNNKIYHQIGKNFVMHSKSDFDIVPDIGSAKSISYDAQGKAIVAQAVKLSRGRSR' A
#
# COMPACT_ATOMS: atom_id res chain seq x y z
N MET A 1 15.19 5.45 5.26
CA MET A 1 14.71 4.45 6.24
C MET A 1 13.21 4.30 6.07
N ALA A 2 12.68 3.08 6.08
CA ALA A 2 11.24 2.87 5.96
C ALA A 2 10.54 3.13 7.30
N LYS A 3 9.35 3.73 7.25
CA LYS A 3 8.51 4.01 8.44
C LYS A 3 7.39 2.98 8.53
N GLU A 4 6.91 2.72 9.73
CA GLU A 4 5.75 1.85 9.92
C GLU A 4 4.48 2.52 9.34
N ALA A 5 3.59 1.71 8.79
CA ALA A 5 2.37 2.19 8.18
C ALA A 5 1.40 2.76 9.22
N ASP A 6 0.94 3.98 8.96
CA ASP A 6 -0.19 4.54 9.71
C ASP A 6 -1.47 3.84 9.24
N LYS A 7 -2.00 2.94 10.08
CA LYS A 7 -3.20 2.17 9.76
C LYS A 7 -4.46 3.05 9.62
N SER A 8 -4.45 4.28 10.16
CA SER A 8 -5.57 5.22 10.02
C SER A 8 -5.60 5.92 8.67
N GLN A 9 -4.50 5.84 7.89
CA GLN A 9 -4.36 6.51 6.61
C GLN A 9 -4.32 5.53 5.45
N ARG A 10 -4.74 6.02 4.29
CA ARG A 10 -4.58 5.33 3.01
C ARG A 10 -3.21 5.65 2.42
N HIS A 11 -2.50 4.61 2.04
CA HIS A 11 -1.17 4.66 1.44
C HIS A 11 -1.27 4.28 -0.04
N ASP A 12 -1.02 5.23 -0.93
CA ASP A 12 -1.05 5.01 -2.39
C ASP A 12 0.38 5.02 -2.94
N GLY A 13 0.83 3.91 -3.52
CA GLY A 13 2.23 3.77 -3.91
C GLY A 13 2.55 2.48 -4.67
N VAL A 14 3.83 2.20 -4.88
CA VAL A 14 4.29 0.97 -5.55
C VAL A 14 4.87 0.00 -4.55
N ILE A 15 4.45 -1.27 -4.61
CA ILE A 15 5.05 -2.31 -3.77
C ILE A 15 6.45 -2.57 -4.31
N VAL A 16 7.48 -2.33 -3.50
CA VAL A 16 8.88 -2.47 -3.94
C VAL A 16 9.50 -3.77 -3.46
N HIS A 17 9.01 -4.30 -2.34
CA HIS A 17 9.52 -5.55 -1.78
C HIS A 17 8.47 -6.18 -0.86
N ALA A 18 8.47 -7.50 -0.76
CA ALA A 18 7.70 -8.22 0.23
C ALA A 18 8.54 -9.40 0.73
N ASP A 19 8.76 -9.45 2.04
CA ASP A 19 9.44 -10.55 2.71
C ASP A 19 8.42 -11.46 3.43
N ASN A 20 8.91 -12.37 4.28
CA ASN A 20 8.05 -13.31 4.99
C ASN A 20 7.19 -12.66 6.09
N ASN A 21 7.59 -11.50 6.60
CA ASN A 21 6.97 -10.83 7.74
C ASN A 21 6.43 -9.43 7.39
N LYS A 22 6.97 -8.77 6.37
CA LYS A 22 6.81 -7.35 6.08
C LYS A 22 6.69 -7.09 4.58
N ILE A 23 5.84 -6.12 4.24
CA ILE A 23 5.63 -5.62 2.89
C ILE A 23 6.11 -4.16 2.85
N TYR A 24 6.95 -3.84 1.87
CA TYR A 24 7.52 -2.52 1.68
C TYR A 24 6.82 -1.82 0.52
N HIS A 25 6.29 -0.66 0.81
CA HIS A 25 5.50 0.16 -0.08
C HIS A 25 6.18 1.51 -0.27
N GLN A 26 6.48 1.87 -1.51
CA GLN A 26 7.07 3.16 -1.83
C GLN A 26 5.96 4.16 -2.15
N ILE A 27 5.85 5.19 -1.29
CA ILE A 27 4.89 6.28 -1.42
C ILE A 27 5.67 7.54 -1.79
N GLY A 28 5.69 7.86 -3.09
CA GLY A 28 6.51 8.93 -3.64
C GLY A 28 8.01 8.67 -3.38
N LYS A 29 8.62 9.47 -2.51
CA LYS A 29 10.04 9.33 -2.11
C LYS A 29 10.23 8.62 -0.76
N ASN A 30 9.14 8.30 -0.07
CA ASN A 30 9.15 7.65 1.23
C ASN A 30 8.88 6.16 1.08
N PHE A 31 9.34 5.39 2.06
CA PHE A 31 9.06 3.96 2.17
C PHE A 31 8.25 3.71 3.43
N VAL A 32 7.18 2.96 3.27
CA VAL A 32 6.29 2.52 4.33
C VAL A 32 6.36 1.00 4.42
N MET A 33 6.39 0.49 5.63
CA MET A 33 6.39 -0.94 5.92
C MET A 33 5.08 -1.34 6.57
N HIS A 34 4.51 -2.43 6.07
CA HIS A 34 3.30 -3.04 6.58
C HIS A 34 3.61 -4.45 7.08
N SER A 35 2.93 -4.92 8.12
CA SER A 35 3.03 -6.30 8.59
C SER A 35 2.29 -7.23 7.64
N LYS A 36 2.97 -8.25 7.10
CA LYS A 36 2.37 -9.22 6.17
C LYS A 36 1.24 -10.02 6.82
N SER A 37 1.26 -10.20 8.14
CA SER A 37 0.17 -10.82 8.92
C SER A 37 -1.19 -10.11 8.78
N ASP A 38 -1.16 -8.81 8.45
CA ASP A 38 -2.37 -8.02 8.28
C ASP A 38 -3.00 -8.24 6.90
N PHE A 39 -2.29 -8.87 5.96
CA PHE A 39 -2.72 -9.10 4.58
C PHE A 39 -3.15 -10.54 4.41
N ASP A 40 -4.32 -10.74 3.83
CA ASP A 40 -4.77 -12.08 3.46
C ASP A 40 -4.04 -12.58 2.19
N ILE A 41 -3.68 -11.66 1.29
CA ILE A 41 -2.93 -11.94 0.06
C ILE A 41 -1.79 -10.92 -0.07
N VAL A 42 -0.58 -11.42 -0.34
CA VAL A 42 0.58 -10.57 -0.59
C VAL A 42 0.41 -9.85 -1.93
N PRO A 43 0.52 -8.51 -1.96
CA PRO A 43 0.36 -7.76 -3.20
C PRO A 43 1.57 -7.92 -4.13
N ASP A 44 1.32 -7.83 -5.43
CA ASP A 44 2.35 -7.99 -6.46
C ASP A 44 3.41 -6.88 -6.39
N ILE A 45 4.68 -7.29 -6.29
CA ILE A 45 5.83 -6.38 -6.32
C ILE A 45 5.93 -5.73 -7.70
N GLY A 46 6.23 -4.43 -7.74
CA GLY A 46 6.33 -3.61 -8.94
C GLY A 46 5.00 -2.97 -9.37
N SER A 47 3.89 -3.29 -8.70
CA SER A 47 2.57 -2.75 -9.04
C SER A 47 2.16 -1.61 -8.11
N ALA A 48 1.42 -0.63 -8.68
CA ALA A 48 0.83 0.46 -7.91
C ALA A 48 -0.44 -0.02 -7.19
N LYS A 49 -0.40 0.02 -5.87
CA LYS A 49 -1.47 -0.45 -4.99
C LYS A 49 -1.80 0.64 -3.96
N SER A 50 -3.06 0.65 -3.56
CA SER A 50 -3.60 1.43 -2.45
C SER A 50 -3.74 0.49 -1.27
N ILE A 51 -3.07 0.79 -0.15
CA ILE A 51 -3.19 0.05 1.09
C ILE A 51 -3.93 0.92 2.11
N SER A 52 -5.05 0.42 2.62
CA SER A 52 -5.78 0.98 3.76
C SER A 52 -6.06 -0.13 4.76
N TYR A 53 -6.48 0.21 5.97
CA TYR A 53 -6.84 -0.79 6.97
C TYR A 53 -8.32 -0.67 7.35
N ASP A 54 -8.94 -1.80 7.63
CA ASP A 54 -10.30 -1.85 8.17
C ASP A 54 -10.34 -1.64 9.69
N ALA A 55 -11.55 -1.62 10.25
CA ALA A 55 -11.75 -1.50 11.70
C ALA A 55 -11.22 -2.71 12.50
N GLN A 56 -10.93 -3.84 11.84
CA GLN A 56 -10.36 -5.04 12.44
C GLN A 56 -8.83 -5.05 12.35
N GLY A 57 -8.22 -4.04 11.73
CA GLY A 57 -6.78 -3.92 11.54
C GLY A 57 -6.23 -4.76 10.39
N LYS A 58 -7.08 -5.28 9.50
CA LYS A 58 -6.72 -6.00 8.28
C LYS A 58 -6.43 -5.04 7.14
N ALA A 59 -5.42 -5.38 6.34
CA ALA A 59 -5.01 -4.58 5.20
C ALA A 59 -5.92 -4.83 4.00
N ILE A 60 -6.64 -3.79 3.59
CA ILE A 60 -7.40 -3.75 2.34
C ILE A 60 -6.47 -3.25 1.25
N VAL A 61 -6.17 -4.12 0.29
CA VAL A 61 -5.39 -3.79 -0.90
C VAL A 61 -6.33 -3.52 -2.07
N ALA A 62 -6.32 -2.28 -2.56
CA ALA A 62 -7.00 -1.91 -3.79
C ALA A 62 -5.99 -1.58 -4.90
N GLN A 63 -6.43 -1.64 -6.16
CA GLN A 63 -5.63 -1.11 -7.26
C GLN A 63 -5.54 0.42 -7.10
N ALA A 64 -4.33 0.99 -7.21
CA ALA A 64 -4.18 2.43 -7.14
C ALA A 64 -4.85 3.05 -8.36
N VAL A 65 -6.07 3.55 -8.21
CA VAL A 65 -6.74 4.31 -9.25
C VAL A 65 -5.98 5.62 -9.38
N LYS A 66 -5.17 5.75 -10.44
CA LYS A 66 -4.77 7.09 -10.88
C LYS A 66 -6.09 7.80 -11.15
N LEU A 67 -6.45 8.75 -10.29
CA LEU A 67 -7.52 9.70 -10.55
C LEU A 67 -7.08 10.48 -11.79
N SER A 68 -7.29 9.91 -12.97
CA SER A 68 -7.15 10.59 -14.24
C SER A 68 -8.19 11.67 -14.16
N ARG A 69 -7.74 12.88 -13.81
CA ARG A 69 -8.54 14.10 -13.89
C ARG A 69 -9.25 14.04 -15.24
N GLY A 70 -10.58 13.96 -15.19
CA GLY A 70 -11.41 14.13 -16.36
C GLY A 70 -10.93 15.39 -17.07
N ARG A 71 -10.29 15.24 -18.23
CA ARG A 71 -10.15 16.33 -19.17
C ARG A 71 -11.49 16.42 -19.88
N SER A 72 -12.39 17.18 -19.28
CA SER A 72 -13.51 17.76 -20.03
C SER A 72 -12.89 18.51 -21.22
N ARG A 73 -13.30 18.16 -22.43
CA ARG A 73 -13.20 19.03 -23.59
C ARG A 73 -14.54 19.72 -23.79
#